data_AF-A0A959HKI4-F1
#
_entry.id   AF-A0A959HKI4-F1
#
_cell.length_a   1.000
_cell.length_b   1.000
_cell.length_c   1.000
_cell.angle_alpha   90.00
_cell.angle_beta   90.00
_cell.angle_gamma   90.00
#
_symmetry.space_group_name_H-M   'P 1'
#
loop_
_entity.id
_entity.type
_entity.pdbx_description
1 polymer ?
#
loop_
_entity_poly.entity_id
_entity_poly.type
_entity_poly.pdbx_seq_one_letter_code
_entity_poly.pdbx_strand_id
1 'polypeptide(L)'
;MTKRKTLFLWAMGMLLAATASRAEDQSHWATAFPDSGQVDIDTFTLILPAPFGLLSSVWGGRLAFPAPSLSPQSALPAIAANGPALYGLFSSLPPREAIFSGYLQRLAKDYESQHILYRSIPLSDCSGMFHRLLQQMKEAFPAFVYPEVAEARSSRALAQWYYDRGSLHIVEDAAASGQLIKPGAIMFFGQIGKKYSQPTIEQLTTYGVGIMHIGTVVDVEKDEQGNVIAYTMFHARGRGKPASHTRHYLRRPQTSGLPAFGNWRQQWVAVAYMDTQY
;
A
#
# COMPACT_ATOMS: atom_id res chain seq x y z
N MET A 1 46.58 50.48 3.89
CA MET A 1 47.62 49.75 4.68
C MET A 1 46.84 48.93 5.69
N THR A 2 46.79 47.59 5.67
CA THR A 2 47.90 46.64 5.85
C THR A 2 47.56 45.29 5.19
N LYS A 3 48.60 44.58 4.76
CA LYS A 3 48.61 43.33 3.97
C LYS A 3 48.94 42.12 4.85
N ARG A 4 48.37 40.95 4.49
CA ARG A 4 48.87 39.55 4.64
C ARG A 4 49.01 39.02 6.10
N LYS A 5 48.95 37.72 6.44
CA LYS A 5 49.35 36.47 5.74
C LYS A 5 48.49 35.27 6.17
N THR A 6 48.40 34.33 5.23
CA THR A 6 47.97 32.93 5.27
C THR A 6 48.70 32.07 6.31
N LEU A 7 48.03 31.05 6.86
CA LEU A 7 48.68 29.78 7.24
C LEU A 7 47.73 28.60 6.98
N PHE A 8 48.16 27.71 6.09
CA PHE A 8 47.60 26.39 5.83
C PHE A 8 48.34 25.38 6.73
N LEU A 9 47.62 24.46 7.38
CA LEU A 9 48.22 23.22 7.89
C LEU A 9 47.49 22.03 7.28
N TRP A 10 48.25 21.26 6.49
CA TRP A 10 47.99 19.87 6.14
C TRP A 10 48.47 18.99 7.29
N ALA A 11 47.69 17.97 7.65
CA ALA A 11 48.21 16.80 8.34
C ALA A 11 47.70 15.54 7.63
N MET A 12 48.66 14.91 6.95
CA MET A 12 48.63 13.59 6.34
C MET A 12 48.58 12.52 7.43
N GLY A 13 47.80 11.46 7.21
CA GLY A 13 47.79 10.26 8.04
C GLY A 13 47.28 9.06 7.25
N MET A 14 48.11 8.54 6.34
CA MET A 14 48.05 7.16 5.87
C MET A 14 48.46 6.23 7.03
N LEU A 15 47.78 5.09 7.22
CA LEU A 15 48.37 3.77 6.95
C LEU A 15 47.41 2.59 7.21
N LEU A 16 47.48 1.66 6.26
CA LEU A 16 47.42 0.20 6.34
C LEU A 16 46.11 -0.58 6.55
N ALA A 17 45.97 -1.50 5.60
CA ALA A 17 44.98 -2.54 5.41
C ALA A 17 45.09 -3.67 6.45
N ALA A 18 43.97 -4.35 6.67
CA ALA A 18 43.95 -5.76 7.03
C ALA A 18 42.75 -6.43 6.35
N THR A 19 43.07 -7.35 5.44
CA THR A 19 42.19 -8.40 4.92
C THR A 19 41.87 -9.41 6.02
N ALA A 20 40.60 -9.80 6.18
CA ALA A 20 40.24 -11.07 6.81
C ALA A 20 38.86 -11.55 6.32
N SER A 21 38.91 -12.66 5.59
CA SER A 21 37.83 -13.57 5.25
C SER A 21 37.45 -14.47 6.44
N ARG A 22 36.16 -14.65 6.71
CA ARG A 22 35.53 -15.82 7.38
C ARG A 22 34.00 -15.57 7.37
N ALA A 23 33.14 -16.29 6.67
CA ALA A 23 32.77 -17.72 6.73
C ALA A 23 32.19 -18.15 8.08
N GLU A 24 31.03 -18.81 8.01
CA GLU A 24 30.21 -19.48 9.06
C GLU A 24 29.31 -18.52 9.86
N ASP A 25 27.98 -18.70 9.91
CA ASP A 25 27.29 -19.92 10.33
C ASP A 25 25.89 -20.03 9.68
N GLN A 26 25.66 -21.10 8.91
CA GLN A 26 24.35 -21.55 8.45
C GLN A 26 24.06 -22.88 9.14
N SER A 27 23.17 -22.87 10.13
CA SER A 27 22.67 -24.08 10.77
C SER A 27 21.16 -24.20 10.64
N HIS A 28 20.75 -25.15 9.79
CA HIS A 28 19.68 -26.12 10.03
C HIS A 28 18.28 -25.63 10.43
N TRP A 29 17.39 -25.58 9.43
CA TRP A 29 16.09 -26.25 9.51
C TRP A 29 15.63 -26.68 8.12
N ALA A 30 15.94 -27.93 7.78
CA ALA A 30 15.21 -28.69 6.78
C ALA A 30 14.19 -29.54 7.53
N THR A 31 12.90 -29.33 7.28
CA THR A 31 11.87 -30.35 7.50
C THR A 31 10.98 -30.41 6.28
N ALA A 32 10.79 -31.65 5.83
CA ALA A 32 10.12 -32.10 4.63
C ALA A 32 8.68 -31.59 4.48
N PHE A 33 8.27 -31.37 3.23
CA PHE A 33 6.86 -31.40 2.82
C PHE A 33 6.66 -32.62 1.93
N PRO A 34 5.62 -33.45 2.17
CA PRO A 34 5.17 -34.43 1.19
C PRO A 34 4.26 -33.78 0.15
N ASP A 35 4.32 -34.36 -1.05
CA ASP A 35 3.48 -34.10 -2.20
C ASP A 35 1.98 -34.33 -1.95
N SER A 36 1.21 -33.68 -2.84
CA SER A 36 -0.19 -33.96 -3.23
C SER A 36 -1.29 -33.45 -2.30
N GLY A 37 -1.94 -32.38 -2.73
CA GLY A 37 -3.18 -31.86 -2.16
C GLY A 37 -3.87 -30.94 -3.15
N GLN A 38 -4.88 -31.51 -3.80
CA GLN A 38 -5.81 -30.91 -4.76
C GLN A 38 -6.45 -29.62 -4.20
N VAL A 39 -6.51 -28.57 -5.02
CA VAL A 39 -7.12 -27.27 -4.65
C VAL A 39 -8.63 -27.37 -4.84
N ASP A 40 -9.37 -27.42 -3.74
CA ASP A 40 -10.80 -27.12 -3.72
C ASP A 40 -11.00 -25.61 -3.48
N ILE A 41 -11.66 -24.96 -4.44
CA ILE A 41 -12.08 -23.56 -4.32
C ILE A 41 -13.52 -23.60 -3.83
N ASP A 42 -13.73 -23.52 -2.51
CA ASP A 42 -15.06 -23.31 -1.96
C ASP A 42 -15.06 -22.21 -0.89
N THR A 43 -15.85 -21.18 -1.19
CA THR A 43 -16.60 -20.33 -0.24
C THR A 43 -15.80 -19.50 0.77
N PHE A 44 -15.56 -18.23 0.44
CA PHE A 44 -15.25 -17.19 1.43
C PHE A 44 -16.48 -16.93 2.33
N THR A 45 -16.41 -17.37 3.58
CA THR A 45 -17.38 -16.97 4.62
C THR A 45 -16.84 -15.72 5.33
N LEU A 46 -17.49 -14.58 5.09
CA LEU A 46 -17.24 -13.34 5.83
C LEU A 46 -17.92 -13.43 7.21
N ILE A 47 -17.16 -13.73 8.26
CA ILE A 47 -17.64 -13.64 9.65
C ILE A 47 -17.53 -12.18 10.09
N LEU A 48 -18.66 -11.47 10.13
CA LEU A 48 -18.75 -10.16 10.77
C LEU A 48 -18.88 -10.37 12.29
N PRO A 49 -18.05 -9.75 13.14
CA PRO A 49 -18.22 -9.83 14.58
C PRO A 49 -19.50 -9.09 15.00
N ALA A 50 -20.37 -9.77 15.75
CA ALA A 50 -21.54 -9.17 16.38
C ALA A 50 -21.13 -8.10 17.41
N PRO A 51 -21.91 -7.03 17.58
CA PRO A 51 -21.65 -6.04 18.62
C PRO A 51 -21.88 -6.66 20.01
N PHE A 52 -20.92 -6.43 20.92
CA PHE A 52 -20.96 -6.85 22.31
C PHE A 52 -22.24 -6.39 23.01
N GLY A 53 -23.07 -7.35 23.39
CA GLY A 53 -24.19 -7.18 24.31
C GLY A 53 -23.71 -7.26 25.76
N LEU A 54 -24.17 -6.30 26.57
CA LEU A 54 -23.97 -6.19 28.01
C LEU A 54 -24.41 -7.47 28.75
N LEU A 55 -23.51 -8.02 29.57
CA LEU A 55 -23.82 -9.04 30.57
C LEU A 55 -24.29 -8.35 31.87
N SER A 56 -25.57 -8.49 32.20
CA SER A 56 -26.07 -8.30 33.57
C SER A 56 -26.21 -9.66 34.26
N SER A 57 -25.55 -9.77 35.41
CA SER A 57 -25.60 -10.89 36.35
C SER A 57 -26.99 -11.10 36.95
N VAL A 58 -27.48 -12.35 36.99
CA VAL A 58 -28.49 -12.81 37.95
C VAL A 58 -28.13 -14.21 38.47
N TRP A 59 -28.27 -14.34 39.78
CA TRP A 59 -28.03 -15.49 40.64
C TRP A 59 -28.94 -16.71 40.39
N GLY A 60 -28.36 -17.89 40.62
CA GLY A 60 -28.83 -18.87 41.60
C GLY A 60 -30.19 -19.57 41.38
N GLY A 61 -30.15 -20.82 40.94
CA GLY A 61 -31.30 -21.74 41.08
C GLY A 61 -31.13 -23.04 40.31
N ARG A 62 -30.60 -24.08 40.95
CA ARG A 62 -30.68 -25.46 40.45
C ARG A 62 -32.12 -25.96 40.68
N LEU A 63 -32.86 -26.15 39.61
CA LEU A 63 -34.07 -26.98 39.60
C LEU A 63 -33.93 -28.01 38.46
N ALA A 64 -33.85 -29.27 38.86
CA ALA A 64 -33.88 -30.42 37.96
C ALA A 64 -35.32 -30.65 37.51
N PHE A 65 -35.56 -30.56 36.20
CA PHE A 65 -36.83 -30.93 35.58
C PHE A 65 -36.69 -32.29 34.88
N PRO A 66 -37.72 -33.15 34.91
CA PRO A 66 -37.69 -34.44 34.23
C PRO A 66 -37.73 -34.26 32.71
N ALA A 67 -36.99 -35.12 32.00
CA ALA A 67 -36.91 -35.14 30.55
C ALA A 67 -38.27 -35.47 29.92
N PRO A 68 -38.78 -34.66 28.97
CA PRO A 68 -39.95 -35.03 28.20
C PRO A 68 -39.57 -36.07 27.13
N SER A 69 -40.38 -37.12 27.04
CA SER A 69 -40.34 -38.16 26.02
C SER A 69 -40.53 -37.58 24.62
N LEU A 70 -39.54 -37.79 23.73
CA LEU A 70 -39.63 -37.44 22.32
C LEU A 70 -40.58 -38.41 21.60
N SER A 71 -41.75 -37.91 21.20
CA SER A 71 -42.60 -38.55 20.18
C SER A 71 -42.16 -38.06 18.80
N PRO A 72 -41.86 -38.94 17.82
CA PRO A 72 -41.52 -38.51 16.48
C PRO A 72 -42.80 -38.38 15.65
N GLN A 73 -43.38 -37.19 15.57
CA GLN A 73 -44.38 -36.88 14.55
C GLN A 73 -44.62 -35.36 14.49
N SER A 74 -43.88 -34.70 13.59
CA SER A 74 -44.27 -33.41 13.03
C SER A 74 -43.67 -33.37 11.63
N ALA A 75 -44.48 -33.76 10.66
CA ALA A 75 -44.16 -33.59 9.25
C ALA A 75 -43.88 -32.10 9.00
N LEU A 76 -42.68 -31.79 8.54
CA LEU A 76 -42.40 -30.49 7.95
C LEU A 76 -43.38 -30.29 6.79
N PRO A 77 -44.08 -29.15 6.68
CA PRO A 77 -44.79 -28.85 5.47
C PRO A 77 -43.76 -28.80 4.33
N ALA A 78 -43.97 -29.62 3.31
CA ALA A 78 -43.24 -29.51 2.06
C ALA A 78 -43.48 -28.09 1.54
N ILE A 79 -42.47 -27.22 1.70
CA ILE A 79 -42.45 -25.93 1.03
C ILE A 79 -42.36 -26.25 -0.46
N ALA A 80 -43.49 -26.11 -1.14
CA ALA A 80 -43.58 -26.26 -2.58
C ALA A 80 -42.53 -25.35 -3.23
N ALA A 81 -41.58 -25.96 -3.93
CA ALA A 81 -40.59 -25.30 -4.76
C ALA A 81 -41.27 -24.70 -6.00
N ASN A 82 -42.02 -23.62 -5.81
CA ASN A 82 -42.55 -22.79 -6.88
C ASN A 82 -42.30 -21.32 -6.52
N GLY A 83 -41.09 -20.86 -6.78
CA GLY A 83 -40.71 -19.46 -6.62
C GLY A 83 -39.48 -19.11 -7.46
N PRO A 84 -39.65 -18.55 -8.67
CA PRO A 84 -38.56 -17.91 -9.39
C PRO A 84 -38.37 -16.51 -8.79
N ALA A 85 -37.76 -16.41 -7.60
CA ALA A 85 -37.60 -15.10 -6.94
C ALA A 85 -36.39 -14.95 -6.01
N LEU A 86 -35.46 -15.93 -5.96
CA LEU A 86 -34.24 -15.79 -5.14
C LEU A 86 -32.93 -15.72 -5.94
N TYR A 87 -32.99 -15.91 -7.27
CA TYR A 87 -31.83 -15.70 -8.16
C TYR A 87 -31.54 -14.22 -8.47
N GLY A 88 -32.35 -13.28 -7.98
CA GLY A 88 -32.19 -11.84 -8.22
C GLY A 88 -31.40 -11.08 -7.15
N LEU A 89 -31.04 -11.70 -6.02
CA LEU A 89 -30.44 -11.01 -4.86
C LEU A 89 -28.92 -11.14 -4.74
N PHE A 90 -28.27 -11.95 -5.57
CA PHE A 90 -26.80 -12.12 -5.55
C PHE A 90 -26.08 -11.51 -6.76
N SER A 91 -26.80 -10.80 -7.64
CA SER A 91 -26.28 -10.37 -8.95
C SER A 91 -25.47 -9.07 -8.96
N SER A 92 -24.96 -8.59 -7.82
CA SER A 92 -23.98 -7.48 -7.88
C SER A 92 -23.11 -7.40 -6.64
N LEU A 93 -22.27 -8.41 -6.41
CA LEU A 93 -21.06 -8.12 -5.67
C LEU A 93 -20.30 -7.02 -6.42
N PRO A 94 -19.82 -5.98 -5.71
CA PRO A 94 -19.07 -4.92 -6.36
C PRO A 94 -17.85 -5.50 -7.07
N PRO A 95 -17.42 -4.92 -8.21
CA PRO A 95 -16.21 -5.35 -8.89
C PRO A 95 -15.03 -5.40 -7.91
N ARG A 96 -14.12 -6.37 -8.08
CA ARG A 96 -12.93 -6.54 -7.23
C ARG A 96 -12.17 -5.23 -6.98
N GLU A 97 -12.07 -4.38 -8.00
CA GLU A 97 -11.45 -3.06 -7.94
C GLU A 97 -12.15 -2.10 -6.96
N ALA A 98 -13.48 -2.15 -6.88
CA ALA A 98 -14.27 -1.34 -5.94
C ALA A 98 -14.07 -1.82 -4.50
N ILE A 99 -13.96 -3.13 -4.27
CA ILE A 99 -13.67 -3.69 -2.94
C ILE A 99 -12.27 -3.27 -2.49
N PHE A 100 -11.29 -3.42 -3.38
CA PHE A 100 -9.89 -3.06 -3.13
C PHE A 100 -9.73 -1.57 -2.83
N SER A 101 -10.25 -0.70 -3.71
CA SER A 101 -10.16 0.75 -3.53
C SER A 101 -10.89 1.22 -2.28
N GLY A 102 -12.08 0.67 -2.00
CA GLY A 102 -12.84 1.00 -0.80
C GLY A 102 -12.12 0.59 0.49
N TYR A 103 -11.44 -0.56 0.51
CA TYR A 103 -10.63 -0.99 1.65
C TYR A 103 -9.40 -0.09 1.83
N LEU A 104 -8.66 0.19 0.75
CA LEU A 104 -7.50 1.08 0.77
C LEU A 104 -7.86 2.48 1.28
N GLN A 105 -8.98 3.04 0.84
CA GLN A 105 -9.42 4.37 1.25
C GLN A 105 -9.79 4.41 2.75
N ARG A 106 -10.40 3.35 3.30
CA ARG A 106 -10.65 3.24 4.74
C ARG A 106 -9.34 3.15 5.52
N LEU A 107 -8.44 2.27 5.10
CA LEU A 107 -7.14 2.08 5.75
C LEU A 107 -6.31 3.38 5.77
N ALA A 108 -6.30 4.13 4.66
CA ALA A 108 -5.64 5.42 4.61
C ALA A 108 -6.24 6.44 5.60
N LYS A 109 -7.56 6.43 5.80
CA LYS A 109 -8.24 7.30 6.80
C LYS A 109 -7.89 6.88 8.22
N ASP A 110 -7.78 5.58 8.48
CA ASP A 110 -7.40 5.05 9.78
C ASP A 110 -5.95 5.44 10.14
N TYR A 111 -5.03 5.46 9.18
CA TYR A 111 -3.68 5.98 9.43
C TYR A 111 -3.60 7.50 9.54
N GLU A 112 -4.44 8.23 8.79
CA GLU A 112 -4.50 9.70 8.93
C GLU A 112 -5.01 10.11 10.32
N SER A 113 -6.01 9.42 10.87
CA SER A 113 -6.59 9.72 12.19
C SER A 113 -5.61 9.48 13.34
N GLN A 114 -4.60 8.64 13.14
CA GLN A 114 -3.51 8.42 14.10
C GLN A 114 -2.52 9.60 14.18
N HIS A 115 -2.62 10.60 13.30
CA HIS A 115 -1.75 11.78 13.28
C HIS A 115 -0.25 11.46 13.29
N ILE A 116 0.16 10.37 12.64
CA ILE A 116 1.55 9.90 12.62
C ILE A 116 2.44 10.95 11.94
N LEU A 117 3.36 11.55 12.71
CA LEU A 117 4.29 12.56 12.21
C LEU A 117 5.43 11.94 11.39
N TYR A 118 5.92 12.71 10.42
CA TYR A 118 7.01 12.26 9.56
C TYR A 118 8.28 11.96 10.36
N ARG A 119 8.80 10.73 10.23
CA ARG A 119 9.97 10.20 10.96
C ARG A 119 9.86 10.28 12.50
N SER A 120 8.66 10.33 13.07
CA SER A 120 8.47 10.24 14.53
C SER A 120 8.52 8.82 15.08
N ILE A 121 8.21 7.80 14.26
CA ILE A 121 8.22 6.38 14.64
C ILE A 121 8.76 5.54 13.46
N PRO A 122 9.13 4.27 13.68
CA PRO A 122 9.51 3.38 12.59
C PRO A 122 8.45 3.38 11.48
N LEU A 123 8.90 3.38 10.22
CA LEU A 123 8.02 3.40 9.05
C LEU A 123 7.06 4.60 8.98
N SER A 124 7.44 5.78 9.48
CA SER A 124 6.65 7.02 9.28
C SER A 124 7.26 8.03 8.30
N ASP A 125 8.21 7.61 7.45
CA ASP A 125 8.58 8.36 6.25
C ASP A 125 7.69 7.99 5.05
N CYS A 126 7.91 8.62 3.88
CA CYS A 126 7.05 8.43 2.71
C CYS A 126 6.92 6.96 2.28
N SER A 127 8.05 6.28 2.14
CA SER A 127 8.11 4.84 1.86
C SER A 127 7.64 3.95 3.02
N GLY A 128 7.83 4.40 4.26
CA GLY A 128 7.41 3.68 5.45
C GLY A 128 5.89 3.64 5.60
N MET A 129 5.23 4.78 5.36
CA MET A 129 3.77 4.83 5.40
C MET A 129 3.14 4.00 4.28
N PHE A 130 3.81 3.91 3.12
CA PHE A 130 3.43 2.95 2.08
C PHE A 130 3.55 1.50 2.56
N HIS A 131 4.66 1.11 3.20
CA HIS A 131 4.82 -0.22 3.79
C HIS A 131 3.76 -0.55 4.85
N ARG A 132 3.35 0.43 5.66
CA ARG A 132 2.24 0.27 6.61
C ARG A 132 0.92 -0.06 5.91
N LEU A 133 0.64 0.62 4.79
CA LEU A 133 -0.51 0.25 3.96
C LEU A 133 -0.37 -1.18 3.45
N LEU A 134 0.79 -1.54 2.89
CA LEU A 134 1.02 -2.87 2.31
C LEU A 134 0.80 -4.00 3.32
N GLN A 135 1.24 -3.85 4.56
CA GLN A 135 1.07 -4.88 5.59
C GLN A 135 -0.41 -5.24 5.79
N GLN A 136 -1.28 -4.23 5.90
CA GLN A 136 -2.72 -4.43 6.08
C GLN A 136 -3.39 -4.88 4.77
N MET A 137 -2.93 -4.39 3.62
CA MET A 137 -3.40 -4.87 2.32
C MET A 137 -3.06 -6.35 2.10
N LYS A 138 -1.89 -6.82 2.53
CA LYS A 138 -1.46 -8.22 2.45
C LYS A 138 -2.34 -9.15 3.28
N GLU A 139 -2.75 -8.72 4.46
CA GLU A 139 -3.69 -9.46 5.30
C GLU A 139 -5.07 -9.60 4.64
N ALA A 140 -5.58 -8.52 4.03
CA ALA A 140 -6.89 -8.51 3.37
C ALA A 140 -6.91 -9.15 1.98
N PHE A 141 -5.78 -9.10 1.26
CA PHE A 141 -5.64 -9.56 -0.12
C PHE A 141 -4.36 -10.39 -0.32
N PRO A 142 -4.25 -11.57 0.32
CA PRO A 142 -3.02 -12.36 0.36
C PRO A 142 -2.60 -12.95 -1.01
N ALA A 143 -3.48 -12.95 -1.99
CA ALA A 143 -3.19 -13.40 -3.35
C ALA A 143 -2.30 -12.43 -4.15
N PHE A 144 -2.13 -11.19 -3.69
CA PHE A 144 -1.24 -10.23 -4.32
C PHE A 144 0.19 -10.38 -3.80
N VAL A 145 1.16 -9.99 -4.64
CA VAL A 145 2.57 -10.01 -4.26
C VAL A 145 3.01 -8.63 -3.83
N TYR A 146 3.56 -8.54 -2.63
CA TYR A 146 3.95 -7.29 -1.99
C TYR A 146 5.45 -7.26 -1.69
N PRO A 147 6.13 -6.12 -1.90
CA PRO A 147 7.51 -5.96 -1.45
C PRO A 147 7.58 -5.97 0.07
N GLU A 148 8.47 -6.78 0.63
CA GLU A 148 8.76 -6.75 2.05
C GLU A 148 9.68 -5.57 2.42
N VAL A 149 9.58 -5.11 3.66
CA VAL A 149 10.41 -4.00 4.18
C VAL A 149 11.90 -4.31 4.04
N ALA A 150 12.30 -5.56 4.28
CA ALA A 150 13.69 -6.01 4.19
C ALA A 150 14.21 -6.01 2.75
N GLU A 151 13.35 -6.23 1.76
CA GLU A 151 13.71 -6.29 0.34
C GLU A 151 13.77 -4.89 -0.28
N ALA A 152 12.79 -4.04 0.04
CA ALA A 152 12.60 -2.77 -0.66
C ALA A 152 12.14 -1.66 0.29
N ARG A 153 12.97 -1.29 1.27
CA ARG A 153 12.61 -0.28 2.30
C ARG A 153 12.36 1.12 1.75
N SER A 154 13.20 1.58 0.82
CA SER A 154 13.22 2.97 0.35
C SER A 154 12.39 3.17 -0.90
N SER A 155 11.97 4.40 -1.19
CA SER A 155 11.25 4.72 -2.42
C SER A 155 11.97 4.29 -3.71
N ARG A 156 13.30 4.39 -3.75
CA ARG A 156 14.12 3.95 -4.88
C ARG A 156 14.19 2.43 -4.97
N ALA A 157 14.37 1.75 -3.84
CA ALA A 157 14.37 0.29 -3.79
C ALA A 157 13.00 -0.29 -4.18
N LEU A 158 11.90 0.36 -3.79
CA LEU A 158 10.56 0.01 -4.23
C LEU A 158 10.42 0.15 -5.75
N ALA A 159 10.86 1.27 -6.32
CA ALA A 159 10.83 1.44 -7.77
C ALA A 159 11.64 0.35 -8.50
N GLN A 160 12.84 0.03 -8.01
CA GLN A 160 13.65 -1.08 -8.55
C GLN A 160 12.91 -2.41 -8.44
N TRP A 161 12.32 -2.72 -7.28
CA TRP A 161 11.59 -3.97 -7.05
C TRP A 161 10.43 -4.18 -8.02
N TYR A 162 9.67 -3.10 -8.32
CA TYR A 162 8.59 -3.14 -9.32
C TYR A 162 9.13 -3.21 -10.75
N TYR A 163 10.26 -2.56 -11.02
CA TYR A 163 10.90 -2.58 -12.35
C TYR A 163 11.43 -3.97 -12.70
N ASP A 164 12.13 -4.62 -11.76
CA ASP A 164 12.70 -5.96 -11.94
C ASP A 164 11.64 -7.02 -12.23
N ARG A 165 10.38 -6.72 -11.91
CA ARG A 165 9.21 -7.58 -12.12
C ARG A 165 8.28 -7.07 -13.24
N GLY A 166 8.76 -6.15 -14.07
CA GLY A 166 8.02 -5.63 -15.23
C GLY A 166 6.75 -4.86 -14.88
N SER A 167 6.59 -4.42 -13.62
CA SER A 167 5.36 -3.80 -13.09
C SER A 167 5.51 -2.30 -12.82
N LEU A 168 6.68 -1.72 -13.10
CA LEU A 168 6.91 -0.27 -13.05
C LEU A 168 6.75 0.34 -14.45
N HIS A 169 5.90 1.33 -14.56
CA HIS A 169 5.81 2.19 -15.75
C HIS A 169 6.59 3.48 -15.49
N ILE A 170 7.59 3.76 -16.32
CA ILE A 170 8.29 5.04 -16.31
C ILE A 170 7.44 6.08 -17.06
N VAL A 171 7.31 7.28 -16.49
CA VAL A 171 6.42 8.32 -16.99
C VAL A 171 7.23 9.50 -17.52
N GLU A 172 7.12 9.73 -18.82
CA GLU A 172 7.79 10.86 -19.50
C GLU A 172 6.88 12.09 -19.55
N ASP A 173 5.63 11.90 -20.00
CA ASP A 173 4.59 12.93 -20.05
C ASP A 173 3.46 12.58 -19.09
N ALA A 174 3.44 13.25 -17.94
CA ALA A 174 2.42 13.09 -16.92
C ALA A 174 1.00 13.43 -17.44
N ALA A 175 0.85 14.49 -18.25
CA ALA A 175 -0.46 14.93 -18.72
C ALA A 175 -1.07 13.95 -19.74
N ALA A 176 -0.23 13.25 -20.50
CA ALA A 176 -0.61 12.19 -21.43
C ALA A 176 -0.76 10.81 -20.77
N SER A 177 -0.24 10.63 -19.55
CA SER A 177 -0.24 9.34 -18.83
C SER A 177 -1.34 9.22 -17.77
N GLY A 178 -2.30 10.15 -17.72
CA GLY A 178 -3.31 10.23 -16.67
C GLY A 178 -4.16 8.95 -16.50
N GLN A 179 -4.33 8.15 -17.55
CA GLN A 179 -5.01 6.84 -17.52
C GLN A 179 -4.33 5.81 -16.61
N LEU A 180 -3.04 5.99 -16.30
CA LEU A 180 -2.32 5.12 -15.37
C LEU A 180 -2.70 5.40 -13.91
N ILE A 181 -3.35 6.54 -13.62
CA ILE A 181 -3.70 6.96 -12.28
C ILE A 181 -5.05 6.33 -11.90
N LYS A 182 -5.00 5.36 -10.99
CA LYS A 182 -6.18 4.71 -10.38
C LYS A 182 -5.93 4.47 -8.89
N PRO A 183 -6.97 4.30 -8.05
CA PRO A 183 -6.78 3.87 -6.66
C PRO A 183 -5.89 2.62 -6.58
N GLY A 184 -4.92 2.62 -5.66
CA GLY A 184 -3.89 1.58 -5.57
C GLY A 184 -2.63 1.84 -6.39
N ALA A 185 -2.62 2.86 -7.26
CA ALA A 185 -1.41 3.31 -7.94
C ALA A 185 -0.41 3.91 -6.96
N ILE A 186 0.86 3.60 -7.16
CA ILE A 186 1.99 4.04 -6.35
C ILE A 186 2.74 5.07 -7.19
N MET A 187 2.63 6.33 -6.81
CA MET A 187 3.20 7.44 -7.56
C MET A 187 4.63 7.69 -7.07
N PHE A 188 5.60 7.68 -7.97
CA PHE A 188 6.99 8.03 -7.68
C PHE A 188 7.30 9.43 -8.21
N PHE A 189 7.87 10.28 -7.36
CA PHE A 189 8.21 11.65 -7.71
C PHE A 189 9.70 11.90 -7.61
N GLY A 190 10.22 12.64 -8.59
CA GLY A 190 11.63 13.03 -8.65
C GLY A 190 12.02 14.12 -7.67
N GLN A 191 13.21 14.69 -7.90
CA GLN A 191 13.70 15.85 -7.16
C GLN A 191 12.86 17.11 -7.36
N ILE A 192 12.84 17.96 -6.33
CA ILE A 192 12.15 19.26 -6.35
C ILE A 192 12.77 20.14 -7.43
N GLY A 193 11.93 20.64 -8.36
CA GLY A 193 12.34 21.60 -9.39
C GLY A 193 13.17 21.02 -10.53
N LYS A 194 13.49 19.71 -10.50
CA LYS A 194 14.21 19.03 -11.56
C LYS A 194 13.24 18.45 -12.57
N LYS A 195 13.55 18.65 -13.85
CA LYS A 195 12.84 18.03 -14.97
C LYS A 195 13.55 16.76 -15.40
N TYR A 196 12.78 15.74 -15.71
CA TYR A 196 13.23 14.46 -16.22
C TYR A 196 12.65 14.30 -17.61
N SER A 197 13.53 14.28 -18.60
CA SER A 197 13.21 13.98 -19.99
C SER A 197 13.77 12.59 -20.28
N GLN A 198 12.90 11.64 -20.61
CA GLN A 198 13.27 10.23 -20.83
C GLN A 198 14.05 9.61 -19.65
N PRO A 199 13.49 9.64 -18.43
CA PRO A 199 14.16 9.05 -17.29
C PRO A 199 14.40 7.54 -17.50
N THR A 200 15.55 7.04 -17.08
CA THR A 200 15.83 5.59 -17.03
C THR A 200 15.70 5.08 -15.60
N ILE A 201 15.52 3.77 -15.41
CA ILE A 201 15.43 3.20 -14.06
C ILE A 201 16.69 3.49 -13.25
N GLU A 202 17.88 3.41 -13.85
CA GLU A 202 19.16 3.66 -13.20
C GLU A 202 19.23 5.11 -12.69
N GLN A 203 18.78 6.07 -13.50
CA GLN A 203 18.70 7.45 -13.07
C GLN A 203 17.71 7.63 -11.92
N LEU A 204 16.53 6.99 -12.02
CA LEU A 204 15.46 7.12 -11.03
C LEU A 204 15.82 6.50 -9.68
N THR A 205 16.58 5.40 -9.67
CA THR A 205 16.97 4.68 -8.45
C THR A 205 18.30 5.16 -7.87
N THR A 206 19.04 6.01 -8.58
CA THR A 206 20.26 6.67 -8.06
C THR A 206 19.94 7.63 -6.91
N TYR A 207 20.60 7.42 -5.77
CA TYR A 207 20.47 8.26 -4.58
C TYR A 207 20.86 9.72 -4.87
N GLY A 208 20.06 10.66 -4.41
CA GLY A 208 20.34 12.09 -4.59
C GLY A 208 20.25 12.58 -6.05
N VAL A 209 19.70 11.76 -6.97
CA VAL A 209 19.54 12.13 -8.38
C VAL A 209 18.11 11.97 -8.86
N GLY A 210 17.47 10.84 -8.56
CA GLY A 210 16.16 10.46 -9.07
C GLY A 210 15.02 10.64 -8.07
N ILE A 211 14.35 9.54 -7.75
CA ILE A 211 13.16 9.51 -6.89
C ILE A 211 13.49 10.02 -5.49
N MET A 212 12.70 10.99 -5.02
CA MET A 212 12.77 11.51 -3.66
C MET A 212 11.51 11.25 -2.84
N HIS A 213 10.38 11.01 -3.49
CA HIS A 213 9.10 10.90 -2.80
C HIS A 213 8.20 9.87 -3.44
N ILE A 214 7.32 9.28 -2.62
CA ILE A 214 6.26 8.41 -3.10
C ILE A 214 4.95 8.68 -2.36
N GLY A 215 3.85 8.21 -2.93
CA GLY A 215 2.59 8.10 -2.22
C GLY A 215 1.60 7.21 -2.97
N THR A 216 0.49 6.90 -2.30
CA THR A 216 -0.53 5.98 -2.83
C THR A 216 -1.76 6.75 -3.25
N VAL A 217 -2.21 6.55 -4.49
CA VAL A 217 -3.49 7.08 -4.96
C VAL A 217 -4.62 6.33 -4.27
N VAL A 218 -5.52 7.06 -3.66
CA VAL A 218 -6.66 6.51 -2.91
C VAL A 218 -8.01 6.96 -3.46
N ASP A 219 -8.01 7.95 -4.36
CA ASP A 219 -9.19 8.45 -5.04
C ASP A 219 -8.79 9.18 -6.32
N VAL A 220 -9.66 9.18 -7.33
CA VAL A 220 -9.43 9.84 -8.63
C VAL A 220 -10.68 10.59 -9.07
N GLU A 221 -10.47 11.79 -9.58
CA GLU A 221 -11.52 12.60 -10.18
C GLU A 221 -11.35 12.55 -11.70
N LYS A 222 -12.45 12.31 -12.42
CA LYS A 222 -12.49 12.21 -13.88
C LYS A 222 -13.43 13.23 -14.48
N ASP A 223 -13.11 13.70 -15.70
CA ASP A 223 -14.06 14.47 -16.51
C ASP A 223 -15.16 13.59 -17.12
N GLU A 224 -16.11 14.21 -17.81
CA GLU A 224 -17.23 13.53 -18.48
C GLU A 224 -16.76 12.53 -19.56
N GLN A 225 -15.55 12.71 -20.09
CA GLN A 225 -14.94 11.81 -21.07
C GLN A 225 -14.14 10.68 -20.40
N GLY A 226 -14.16 10.60 -19.06
CA GLY A 226 -13.47 9.58 -18.29
C GLY A 226 -11.97 9.81 -18.11
N ASN A 227 -11.44 10.97 -18.53
CA ASN A 227 -10.02 11.29 -18.30
C ASN A 227 -9.81 11.74 -16.87
N VAL A 228 -8.72 11.27 -16.25
CA VAL A 228 -8.32 11.75 -14.92
C VAL A 228 -7.98 13.24 -15.00
N ILE A 229 -8.59 14.06 -14.14
CA ILE A 229 -8.33 15.49 -14.01
C ILE A 229 -7.66 15.84 -12.68
N ALA A 230 -7.88 15.03 -11.65
CA ALA A 230 -7.23 15.13 -10.35
C ALA A 230 -7.15 13.79 -9.64
N TYR A 231 -6.31 13.68 -8.63
CA TYR A 231 -6.34 12.55 -7.70
C TYR A 231 -6.07 12.98 -6.26
N THR A 232 -6.46 12.11 -5.32
CA THR A 232 -6.10 12.21 -3.91
C THR A 232 -5.03 11.18 -3.60
N MET A 233 -3.99 11.61 -2.90
CA MET A 233 -2.88 10.75 -2.49
C MET A 233 -2.79 10.67 -0.97
N PHE A 234 -2.65 9.46 -0.44
CA PHE A 234 -2.21 9.24 0.93
C PHE A 234 -0.70 9.06 0.98
N HIS A 235 -0.03 9.84 1.83
CA HIS A 235 1.42 9.74 2.03
C HIS A 235 1.90 10.47 3.29
N ALA A 236 3.13 10.16 3.72
CA ALA A 236 3.83 10.98 4.71
C ALA A 236 4.35 12.27 4.03
N ARG A 237 3.91 13.46 4.45
CA ARG A 237 4.13 14.71 3.70
C ARG A 237 5.54 15.31 3.83
N GLY A 238 6.15 15.20 5.01
CA GLY A 238 7.43 15.82 5.33
C GLY A 238 7.53 16.22 6.79
N ARG A 239 8.71 16.66 7.23
CA ARG A 239 9.00 16.95 8.64
C ARG A 239 7.95 17.88 9.25
N GLY A 240 7.47 17.52 10.45
CA GLY A 240 6.49 18.30 11.20
C GLY A 240 5.05 18.20 10.69
N LYS A 241 4.79 17.42 9.64
CA LYS A 241 3.44 17.19 9.12
C LYS A 241 3.03 15.72 9.33
N PRO A 242 1.79 15.45 9.74
CA PRO A 242 1.28 14.09 9.79
C PRO A 242 1.09 13.54 8.37
N ALA A 243 1.14 12.21 8.26
CA ALA A 243 0.63 11.48 7.10
C ALA A 243 -0.86 11.83 6.89
N SER A 244 -1.26 12.03 5.65
CA SER A 244 -2.55 12.62 5.35
C SER A 244 -2.96 12.39 3.90
N HIS A 245 -4.26 12.48 3.66
CA HIS A 245 -4.83 12.67 2.34
C HIS A 245 -4.51 14.08 1.85
N THR A 246 -3.67 14.16 0.83
CA THR A 246 -3.44 15.41 0.11
C THR A 246 -4.28 15.38 -1.16
N ARG A 247 -5.08 16.43 -1.33
CA ARG A 247 -5.79 16.72 -2.58
C ARG A 247 -4.91 17.65 -3.42
N HIS A 248 -5.36 18.08 -4.60
CA HIS A 248 -4.68 19.07 -5.46
C HIS A 248 -3.58 18.52 -6.39
N TYR A 249 -3.61 17.23 -6.70
CA TYR A 249 -2.76 16.70 -7.76
C TYR A 249 -3.48 16.78 -9.12
N LEU A 250 -3.34 17.93 -9.78
CA LEU A 250 -4.14 18.29 -10.95
C LEU A 250 -3.43 17.97 -12.27
N ARG A 251 -4.20 17.56 -13.28
CA ARG A 251 -3.71 17.43 -14.66
C ARG A 251 -3.17 18.75 -15.21
N ARG A 252 -3.86 19.85 -14.88
CA ARG A 252 -3.50 21.22 -15.26
C ARG A 252 -3.39 22.08 -14.00
N PRO A 253 -2.21 22.16 -13.37
CA PRO A 253 -2.01 22.99 -12.18
C PRO A 253 -2.27 24.47 -12.49
N GLN A 254 -2.95 25.17 -11.58
CA GLN A 254 -3.21 26.60 -11.72
C GLN A 254 -1.97 27.46 -11.45
N THR A 255 -1.05 26.97 -10.62
CA THR A 255 0.20 27.67 -10.30
C THR A 255 1.25 27.38 -11.37
N SER A 256 1.80 28.44 -11.96
CA SER A 256 2.87 28.35 -12.94
C SER A 256 4.09 27.60 -12.39
N GLY A 257 4.68 26.72 -13.21
CA GLY A 257 5.88 25.95 -12.88
C GLY A 257 5.64 24.68 -12.07
N LEU A 258 4.39 24.34 -11.72
CA LEU A 258 4.06 23.02 -11.19
C LEU A 258 3.86 22.01 -12.35
N PRO A 259 4.44 20.80 -12.28
CA PRO A 259 4.21 19.77 -13.28
C PRO A 259 2.81 19.16 -13.13
N ALA A 260 2.22 18.74 -14.26
CA ALA A 260 0.99 17.97 -14.28
C ALA A 260 1.08 16.76 -13.35
N PHE A 261 0.05 16.55 -12.53
CA PHE A 261 -0.04 15.45 -11.56
C PHE A 261 1.12 15.35 -10.56
N GLY A 262 1.97 16.37 -10.47
CA GLY A 262 3.17 16.35 -9.65
C GLY A 262 2.91 16.67 -8.18
N ASN A 263 3.87 16.29 -7.33
CA ASN A 263 3.86 16.65 -5.92
C ASN A 263 4.61 17.95 -5.69
N TRP A 264 3.87 19.06 -5.58
CA TRP A 264 4.45 20.41 -5.63
C TRP A 264 5.34 20.55 -6.87
N ARG A 265 6.61 20.90 -6.72
CA ARG A 265 7.57 21.04 -7.81
C ARG A 265 8.27 19.73 -8.18
N GLN A 266 7.81 18.59 -7.66
CA GLN A 266 8.35 17.28 -8.00
C GLN A 266 7.55 16.68 -9.14
N GLN A 267 8.22 16.38 -10.25
CA GLN A 267 7.63 15.69 -11.39
C GLN A 267 7.25 14.25 -11.01
N TRP A 268 6.08 13.79 -11.48
CA TRP A 268 5.73 12.38 -11.48
C TRP A 268 6.56 11.66 -12.55
N VAL A 269 7.36 10.68 -12.14
CA VAL A 269 8.39 10.06 -12.99
C VAL A 269 8.21 8.56 -13.19
N ALA A 270 7.42 7.90 -12.34
CA ALA A 270 7.07 6.50 -12.51
C ALA A 270 5.80 6.15 -11.72
N VAL A 271 5.15 5.06 -12.09
CA VAL A 271 4.00 4.48 -11.40
C VAL A 271 4.09 2.96 -11.36
N ALA A 272 3.64 2.38 -10.25
CA ALA A 272 3.38 0.94 -10.11
C ALA A 272 2.02 0.73 -9.45
N TYR A 273 1.62 -0.51 -9.17
CA TYR A 273 0.33 -0.82 -8.55
C TYR A 273 0.45 -1.81 -7.39
N MET A 274 -0.32 -1.59 -6.34
CA MET A 274 -0.38 -2.47 -5.18
C MET A 274 -1.02 -3.84 -5.46
N ASP A 275 -1.83 -3.96 -6.51
CA ASP A 275 -2.60 -5.15 -6.88
C ASP A 275 -1.85 -6.07 -7.86
N THR A 276 -0.51 -6.15 -7.73
CA THR A 276 0.31 -6.92 -8.67
C THR A 276 0.06 -8.43 -8.51
N GLN A 277 -0.27 -9.09 -9.62
CA GLN A 277 -0.36 -10.55 -9.78
C GLN A 277 0.69 -10.97 -10.80
N TYR A 278 1.41 -12.05 -10.54
CA TYR A 278 2.37 -12.67 -11.46
C TYR A 278 1.84 -14.00 -11.95
#